data_AF-A0A6B9Z8X2-F1
#
_entry.id   AF-A0A6B9Z8X2-F1
#
_cell.length_a   1.000
_cell.length_b   1.000
_cell.length_c   1.000
_cell.angle_alpha   90.00
_cell.angle_beta   90.00
_cell.angle_gamma   90.00
#
_symmetry.space_group_name_H-M   'P 1'
#
loop_
_entity.id
_entity.type
_entity.pdbx_description
1 polymer ?
#
loop_
_entity_poly.entity_id
_entity_poly.type
_entity_poly.pdbx_seq_one_letter_code
_entity_poly.pdbx_strand_id
1 'polypeptide(L)'
;MNYYENFEDHLGAVVDSVKKLLYARHKDIFQRIDFYNDNIYLEPLLYTYLQQQDNKWLDCIIYGYERSRKPLITVFPNCNGLIYLPNTGYLRTSFTGSALLLRTTGDTMTLLDGENEIPFTFEPLLYSDHGIEIVTDHHPLLMNVFTEQGNPPEDVHVAGLHQQHLTSFNKGMELIRQLNPDHFGLLLKNLKKAMLFTATHQNSFAVLSAHNMIFLHVNPWDDEIFFADHISHEGAHVTYFTLTYETKQHLFTISHNTPLGDLVGNPGHYPSVYLFFHGMFTFMEITKTLQGCIDKPGFTRLQQDDIKGRFIFHMQRFKLSLDMFAELNIFQEEGAGWYALFLAQYEAFEQQYTDLLPLYNLTGQPYDFNSKVFAEINKLTA
;
A
#
# COMPACT_ATOMS: atom_id res chain seq x y z
N MET A 1 -4.08 -7.61 23.87
CA MET A 1 -2.90 -7.45 23.00
C MET A 1 -2.88 -6.00 22.54
N ASN A 2 -1.86 -5.20 22.88
CA ASN A 2 -1.74 -3.83 22.39
C ASN A 2 -0.71 -3.80 21.24
N TYR A 3 -1.17 -4.10 20.02
CA TYR A 3 -0.27 -4.17 18.85
C TYR A 3 0.32 -2.81 18.46
N TYR A 4 -0.26 -1.70 18.94
CA TYR A 4 0.28 -0.36 18.71
C TYR A 4 1.57 -0.10 19.51
N GLU A 5 1.67 -0.65 20.73
CA GLU A 5 2.84 -0.46 21.61
C GLU A 5 4.09 -1.16 21.10
N ASN A 6 3.93 -2.35 20.50
CA ASN A 6 5.05 -3.18 20.05
C ASN A 6 5.39 -3.00 18.56
N PHE A 7 4.70 -2.10 17.85
CA PHE A 7 4.87 -1.96 16.40
C PHE A 7 6.31 -1.60 16.00
N GLU A 8 6.99 -0.79 16.80
CA GLU A 8 8.39 -0.39 16.53
C GLU A 8 9.35 -1.58 16.55
N ASP A 9 9.15 -2.53 17.46
CA ASP A 9 10.00 -3.73 17.55
C ASP A 9 9.84 -4.58 16.28
N HIS A 10 8.60 -4.77 15.84
CA HIS A 10 8.29 -5.49 14.59
C HIS A 10 8.83 -4.77 13.35
N LEU A 11 8.69 -3.44 13.29
CA LEU A 11 9.24 -2.62 12.22
C LEU A 11 10.78 -2.71 12.18
N GLY A 12 11.43 -2.69 13.35
CA GLY A 12 12.86 -2.89 13.50
C GLY A 12 13.32 -4.24 12.93
N ALA A 13 12.58 -5.32 13.20
CA ALA A 13 12.88 -6.63 12.63
C ALA A 13 12.80 -6.65 11.09
N VAL A 14 11.79 -6.00 10.51
CA VAL A 14 11.67 -5.84 9.05
C VAL A 14 12.87 -5.07 8.47
N VAL A 15 13.20 -3.94 9.08
CA VAL A 15 14.33 -3.09 8.68
C VAL A 15 15.65 -3.86 8.76
N ASP A 16 15.89 -4.59 9.85
CA ASP A 16 17.10 -5.38 10.03
C ASP A 16 17.24 -6.51 9.01
N SER A 17 16.13 -7.10 8.58
CA SER A 17 16.13 -8.06 7.47
C SER A 17 16.53 -7.41 6.15
N VAL A 18 16.03 -6.22 5.83
CA VAL A 18 16.46 -5.46 4.63
C VAL A 18 17.96 -5.14 4.71
N LYS A 19 18.45 -4.66 5.86
CA LYS A 19 19.89 -4.41 6.11
C LYS A 19 20.72 -5.67 5.87
N LYS A 20 20.32 -6.81 6.43
CA LYS A 20 21.01 -8.10 6.27
C LYS A 20 21.06 -8.54 4.79
N LEU A 21 19.94 -8.44 4.08
CA LEU A 21 19.85 -8.81 2.67
C LEU A 21 20.70 -7.90 1.77
N LEU A 22 20.68 -6.58 2.02
CA LEU A 22 21.53 -5.64 1.30
C LEU A 22 23.02 -5.91 1.56
N TYR A 23 23.42 -6.16 2.81
CA TYR A 23 24.81 -6.48 3.14
C TYR A 23 25.25 -7.85 2.62
N ALA A 24 24.34 -8.82 2.55
CA ALA A 24 24.61 -10.11 1.91
C ALA A 24 25.01 -9.91 0.44
N ARG A 25 24.36 -8.96 -0.23
CA ARG A 25 24.53 -8.65 -1.65
C ARG A 25 25.66 -7.66 -1.96
N HIS A 26 25.86 -6.66 -1.09
CA HIS A 26 26.82 -5.56 -1.24
C HIS A 26 27.52 -5.28 0.09
N LYS A 27 28.76 -5.79 0.24
CA LYS A 27 29.51 -5.72 1.51
C LYS A 27 29.91 -4.30 1.91
N ASP A 28 29.90 -3.37 0.97
CA ASP A 28 30.22 -1.96 1.16
C ASP A 28 29.00 -1.08 1.41
N ILE A 29 27.77 -1.62 1.42
CA ILE A 29 26.53 -0.82 1.46
C ILE A 29 26.47 0.18 2.62
N PHE A 30 26.93 -0.21 3.82
CA PHE A 30 26.91 0.67 5.00
C PHE A 30 28.04 1.71 5.02
N GLN A 31 28.97 1.65 4.08
CA GLN A 31 29.91 2.74 3.81
C GLN A 31 29.25 3.82 2.95
N ARG A 32 28.22 3.44 2.18
CA ARG A 32 27.52 4.29 1.21
C ARG A 32 26.32 4.98 1.84
N ILE A 33 25.47 4.22 2.52
CA ILE A 33 24.26 4.71 3.20
C ILE A 33 24.37 4.57 4.72
N ASP A 34 23.61 5.37 5.45
CA ASP A 34 23.64 5.36 6.91
C ASP A 34 22.98 4.10 7.50
N PHE A 35 23.73 3.31 8.27
CA PHE A 35 23.23 2.11 8.93
C PHE A 35 22.14 2.42 9.97
N TYR A 36 22.24 3.56 10.65
CA TYR A 36 21.35 3.92 11.75
C TYR A 36 20.13 4.75 11.34
N ASN A 37 20.03 5.11 10.06
CA ASN A 37 18.85 5.79 9.53
C ASN A 37 17.85 4.77 8.96
N ASP A 38 16.94 4.31 9.80
CA ASP A 38 15.98 3.26 9.44
C ASP A 38 15.06 3.66 8.29
N ASN A 39 14.80 4.96 8.09
CA ASN A 39 13.96 5.44 6.99
C ASN A 39 14.48 5.05 5.61
N ILE A 40 15.81 4.89 5.44
CA ILE A 40 16.40 4.45 4.16
C ILE A 40 15.92 3.03 3.82
N TYR A 41 15.84 2.15 4.81
CA TYR A 41 15.46 0.74 4.64
C TYR A 41 13.94 0.53 4.56
N LEU A 42 13.17 1.59 4.75
CA LEU A 42 11.74 1.62 4.47
C LEU A 42 11.42 2.00 3.03
N GLU A 43 12.42 2.31 2.19
CA GLU A 43 12.26 2.61 0.76
C GLU A 43 11.66 1.42 -0.01
N PRO A 44 10.43 1.54 -0.56
CA PRO A 44 9.75 0.46 -1.27
C PRO A 44 10.55 -0.14 -2.43
N LEU A 45 11.32 0.67 -3.17
CA LEU A 45 12.14 0.17 -4.27
C LEU A 45 13.26 -0.77 -3.82
N LEU A 46 13.72 -0.70 -2.57
CA LEU A 46 14.68 -1.68 -2.03
C LEU A 46 14.06 -3.06 -1.91
N TYR A 47 12.78 -3.16 -1.51
CA TYR A 47 12.08 -4.45 -1.44
C TYR A 47 11.96 -5.07 -2.83
N THR A 48 11.60 -4.26 -3.83
CA THR A 48 11.47 -4.75 -5.20
C THR A 48 12.82 -5.15 -5.78
N TYR A 49 13.86 -4.36 -5.50
CA TYR A 49 15.24 -4.64 -5.88
C TYR A 49 15.77 -5.94 -5.28
N LEU A 50 15.49 -6.21 -4.01
CA LEU A 50 15.96 -7.42 -3.33
C LEU A 50 15.35 -8.72 -3.92
N GLN A 51 14.22 -8.63 -4.61
CA GLN A 51 13.64 -9.75 -5.36
C GLN A 51 14.31 -9.96 -6.74
N GLN A 52 15.04 -8.97 -7.25
CA GLN A 52 15.73 -9.07 -8.54
C GLN A 52 17.04 -9.84 -8.43
N GLN A 53 17.44 -10.53 -9.49
CA GLN A 53 18.73 -11.20 -9.59
C GLN A 53 19.88 -10.24 -9.95
N ASP A 54 19.58 -9.15 -10.68
CA ASP A 54 20.59 -8.19 -11.15
C ASP A 54 20.83 -7.01 -10.18
N ASN A 55 22.01 -6.40 -10.27
CA ASN A 55 22.44 -5.31 -9.37
C ASN A 55 22.24 -3.90 -9.94
N LYS A 56 21.61 -3.75 -11.12
CA LYS A 56 21.77 -2.52 -11.91
C LYS A 56 21.07 -1.31 -11.30
N TRP A 57 20.04 -1.54 -10.47
CA TRP A 57 19.21 -0.47 -9.93
C TRP A 57 19.70 0.12 -8.61
N LEU A 58 20.59 -0.57 -7.88
CA LEU A 58 20.94 -0.16 -6.52
C LEU A 58 21.44 1.28 -6.46
N ASP A 59 22.33 1.65 -7.39
CA ASP A 59 22.91 3.00 -7.45
C ASP A 59 21.83 4.07 -7.68
N CYS A 60 20.81 3.80 -8.51
CA CYS A 60 19.66 4.70 -8.68
C CYS A 60 18.85 4.85 -7.39
N ILE A 61 18.53 3.72 -6.74
CA ILE A 61 17.65 3.69 -5.57
C ILE A 61 18.27 4.43 -4.39
N ILE A 62 19.58 4.23 -4.17
CA ILE A 62 20.24 4.78 -2.98
C ILE A 62 20.91 6.13 -3.22
N TYR A 63 20.95 6.63 -4.46
CA TYR A 63 21.63 7.88 -4.82
C TYR A 63 21.28 9.05 -3.90
N GLY A 64 19.99 9.27 -3.64
CA GLY A 64 19.53 10.34 -2.75
C GLY A 64 19.84 10.12 -1.27
N TYR A 65 20.20 8.91 -0.88
CA TYR A 65 20.50 8.51 0.50
C TYR A 65 22.01 8.35 0.77
N GLU A 66 22.87 8.42 -0.26
CA GLU A 66 24.32 8.25 -0.08
C GLU A 66 24.94 9.40 0.71
N ARG A 67 25.81 9.07 1.68
CA ARG A 67 26.59 10.06 2.44
C ARG A 67 27.54 10.86 1.53
N SER A 68 28.07 10.19 0.51
CA SER A 68 28.89 10.76 -0.55
C SER A 68 28.42 10.17 -1.87
N ARG A 69 27.60 10.94 -2.61
CA ARG A 69 27.05 10.53 -3.90
C ARG A 69 28.17 10.10 -4.85
N LYS A 70 27.99 8.95 -5.50
CA LYS A 70 28.86 8.57 -6.62
C LYS A 70 28.83 9.66 -7.68
N PRO A 71 30.00 10.12 -8.18
CA PRO A 71 30.06 11.19 -9.17
C PRO A 71 29.51 10.78 -10.54
N LEU A 72 29.39 9.47 -10.79
CA LEU A 72 28.86 8.91 -12.02
C LEU A 72 28.10 7.62 -11.68
N ILE A 73 26.82 7.55 -12.04
CA ILE A 73 26.01 6.35 -11.93
C ILE A 73 25.30 6.05 -13.24
N THR A 74 24.91 4.79 -13.45
CA THR A 74 24.02 4.42 -14.53
C THR A 74 22.56 4.62 -14.09
N VAL A 75 21.76 5.24 -14.94
CA VAL A 75 20.33 5.50 -14.73
C VAL A 75 19.49 4.99 -15.89
N PHE A 76 18.20 4.75 -15.66
CA PHE A 76 17.34 4.05 -16.62
C PHE A 76 16.04 4.82 -16.80
N PRO A 77 15.86 5.50 -17.93
CA PRO A 77 14.59 6.10 -18.29
C PRO A 77 13.50 5.04 -18.45
N ASN A 78 12.27 5.36 -18.06
CA ASN A 78 11.10 4.57 -18.41
C ASN A 78 10.67 4.84 -19.86
N CYS A 79 9.56 4.21 -20.31
CA CYS A 79 9.02 4.40 -21.66
C CYS A 79 8.59 5.84 -21.98
N ASN A 80 8.40 6.69 -20.96
CA ASN A 80 8.06 8.10 -21.07
C ASN A 80 9.29 9.02 -20.93
N GLY A 81 10.50 8.45 -20.86
CA GLY A 81 11.75 9.20 -20.72
C GLY A 81 11.96 9.79 -19.33
N LEU A 82 11.32 9.21 -18.31
CA LEU A 82 11.46 9.63 -16.92
C LEU A 82 12.45 8.75 -16.18
N ILE A 83 13.41 9.37 -15.51
CA ILE A 83 14.29 8.73 -14.53
C ILE A 83 13.84 9.17 -13.15
N TYR A 84 13.56 8.22 -12.26
CA TYR A 84 13.20 8.50 -10.89
C TYR A 84 14.36 8.14 -9.94
N LEU A 85 14.70 9.07 -9.05
CA LEU A 85 15.74 8.92 -8.03
C LEU A 85 15.11 9.20 -6.65
N PRO A 86 14.93 8.16 -5.81
CA PRO A 86 14.40 8.34 -4.45
C PRO A 86 15.19 9.39 -3.66
N ASN A 87 14.47 10.14 -2.82
CA ASN A 87 15.01 11.26 -2.02
C ASN A 87 15.76 12.32 -2.84
N THR A 88 15.49 12.41 -4.15
CA THR A 88 16.11 13.39 -5.06
C THR A 88 15.06 14.05 -5.95
N GLY A 89 14.34 13.29 -6.78
CA GLY A 89 13.40 13.84 -7.76
C GLY A 89 13.32 13.02 -9.04
N TYR A 90 12.72 13.61 -10.07
CA TYR A 90 12.61 13.03 -11.39
C TYR A 90 13.42 13.84 -12.41
N LEU A 91 14.05 13.14 -13.36
CA LEU A 91 14.71 13.74 -14.52
C LEU A 91 13.91 13.34 -15.75
N ARG A 92 13.19 14.31 -16.35
CA ARG A 92 12.39 14.09 -17.55
C ARG A 92 13.18 14.45 -18.79
N THR A 93 13.34 13.51 -19.71
CA THR A 93 14.03 13.70 -20.98
C THR A 93 13.19 13.15 -22.13
N SER A 94 13.50 13.55 -23.37
CA SER A 94 12.92 12.95 -24.57
C SER A 94 13.53 11.58 -24.90
N PHE A 95 14.61 11.18 -24.21
CA PHE A 95 15.27 9.92 -24.42
C PHE A 95 14.53 8.78 -23.71
N THR A 96 13.99 7.84 -24.49
CA THR A 96 13.25 6.65 -24.03
C THR A 96 14.01 5.34 -24.26
N GLY A 97 15.31 5.46 -24.58
CA GLY A 97 16.19 4.33 -24.95
C GLY A 97 16.78 3.58 -23.76
N SER A 98 17.97 2.99 -23.95
CA SER A 98 18.67 2.19 -22.94
C SER A 98 19.21 3.02 -21.75
N ALA A 99 20.08 2.42 -20.94
CA ALA A 99 20.70 3.08 -19.82
C ALA A 99 21.47 4.37 -20.23
N LEU A 100 21.38 5.40 -19.39
CA LEU A 100 22.14 6.65 -19.48
C LEU A 100 23.14 6.72 -18.32
N LEU A 101 24.06 7.68 -18.37
CA LEU A 101 24.93 8.02 -17.25
C LEU A 101 24.49 9.34 -16.63
N LEU A 102 24.33 9.36 -15.31
CA LEU A 102 24.14 10.56 -14.53
C LEU A 102 25.46 10.96 -13.90
N ARG A 103 26.03 12.09 -14.35
CA ARG A 103 27.22 12.70 -13.77
C ARG A 103 26.80 13.79 -12.77
N THR A 104 27.42 13.79 -11.60
CA THR A 104 27.18 14.78 -10.55
C THR A 104 28.49 15.48 -10.20
N THR A 105 28.53 16.81 -10.35
CA THR A 105 29.67 17.64 -9.97
C THR A 105 29.19 18.75 -9.04
N GLY A 106 29.45 18.60 -7.74
CA GLY A 106 28.82 19.45 -6.73
C GLY A 106 27.30 19.24 -6.74
N ASP A 107 26.54 20.34 -6.90
CA ASP A 107 25.08 20.31 -6.97
C ASP A 107 24.54 20.16 -8.41
N THR A 108 25.42 20.12 -9.41
CA THR A 108 25.02 20.04 -10.82
C THR A 108 24.92 18.60 -11.28
N MET A 109 23.78 18.27 -11.89
CA MET A 109 23.51 16.99 -12.55
C MET A 109 23.55 17.14 -14.07
N THR A 110 24.23 16.20 -14.74
CA THR A 110 24.30 16.10 -16.20
C THR A 110 23.95 14.68 -16.62
N LEU A 111 22.98 14.51 -17.52
CA LEU A 111 22.68 13.23 -18.15
C LEU A 111 23.48 13.05 -19.43
N LEU A 112 23.99 11.85 -19.65
CA LEU A 112 24.87 11.52 -20.77
C LEU A 112 24.44 10.23 -21.47
N ASP A 113 24.48 10.23 -22.79
CA ASP A 113 24.48 9.03 -23.64
C ASP A 113 25.87 8.90 -24.29
N GLY A 114 26.72 8.06 -23.70
CA GLY A 114 28.16 8.05 -23.97
C GLY A 114 28.80 9.37 -23.57
N GLU A 115 29.28 10.13 -24.56
CA GLU A 115 29.88 11.46 -24.38
C GLU A 115 28.89 12.61 -24.66
N ASN A 116 27.68 12.31 -25.13
CA ASN A 116 26.71 13.33 -25.51
C ASN A 116 25.84 13.73 -24.31
N GLU A 117 25.73 15.02 -24.04
CA GLU A 117 24.80 15.54 -23.04
C GLU A 117 23.35 15.42 -23.52
N ILE A 118 22.51 14.85 -22.65
CA ILE A 118 21.08 14.68 -22.87
C ILE A 118 20.34 15.74 -22.05
N PRO A 119 19.57 16.63 -22.70
CA PRO A 119 18.79 17.63 -21.98
C PRO A 119 17.69 16.94 -21.16
N PHE A 120 17.42 17.51 -19.98
CA PHE A 120 16.33 17.08 -19.12
C PHE A 120 15.74 18.25 -18.33
N THR A 121 14.52 18.04 -17.86
CA THR A 121 13.85 18.89 -16.87
C THR A 121 13.83 18.16 -15.53
N PHE A 122 14.25 18.85 -14.47
CA PHE A 122 14.13 18.33 -13.11
C PHE A 122 12.73 18.60 -12.56
N GLU A 123 12.09 17.57 -11.99
CA GLU A 123 10.82 17.68 -11.28
C GLU A 123 11.03 17.22 -9.82
N PRO A 124 10.67 18.06 -8.83
CA PRO A 124 10.80 17.68 -7.43
C PRO A 124 9.84 16.54 -7.07
N LEU A 125 10.15 15.84 -5.98
CA LEU A 125 9.24 14.85 -5.39
C LEU A 125 7.96 15.53 -4.90
N LEU A 126 6.84 14.84 -5.08
CA LEU A 126 5.52 15.27 -4.62
C LEU A 126 5.19 14.53 -3.33
N TYR A 127 4.66 15.25 -2.33
CA TYR A 127 4.25 14.67 -1.06
C TYR A 127 2.81 15.05 -0.71
N SER A 128 2.15 14.14 0.00
CA SER A 128 0.91 14.45 0.72
C SER A 128 1.18 15.42 1.89
N ASP A 129 0.12 16.00 2.44
CA ASP A 129 0.23 16.90 3.61
C ASP A 129 0.79 16.20 4.86
N HIS A 130 0.85 14.86 4.83
CA HIS A 130 1.35 14.03 5.92
C HIS A 130 2.69 13.34 5.59
N GLY A 131 3.38 13.78 4.54
CA GLY A 131 4.74 13.33 4.22
C GLY A 131 4.82 11.97 3.52
N ILE A 132 3.72 11.45 2.97
CA ILE A 132 3.73 10.28 2.08
C ILE A 132 4.08 10.75 0.67
N GLU A 133 5.10 10.16 0.06
CA GLU A 133 5.49 10.50 -1.30
C GLU A 133 4.43 9.99 -2.30
N ILE A 134 3.98 10.85 -3.21
CA ILE A 134 3.04 10.53 -4.27
C ILE A 134 3.83 10.24 -5.53
N VAL A 135 3.88 8.97 -5.93
CA VAL A 135 4.62 8.54 -7.12
C VAL A 135 3.82 8.91 -8.36
N THR A 136 4.40 9.75 -9.22
CA THR A 136 3.69 10.41 -10.33
C THR A 136 3.86 9.74 -11.69
N ASP A 137 4.66 8.68 -11.79
CA ASP A 137 4.92 7.95 -13.03
C ASP A 137 5.41 6.52 -12.72
N HIS A 138 5.53 5.71 -13.77
CA HIS A 138 5.97 4.33 -13.71
C HIS A 138 7.46 4.19 -13.43
N HIS A 139 7.81 3.47 -12.37
CA HIS A 139 9.17 2.98 -12.19
C HIS A 139 9.32 1.58 -12.81
N PRO A 140 10.33 1.31 -13.67
CA PRO A 140 10.46 0.01 -14.32
C PRO A 140 10.51 -1.20 -13.36
N LEU A 141 11.08 -1.04 -12.16
CA LEU A 141 11.04 -2.11 -11.14
C LEU A 141 9.62 -2.45 -10.67
N LEU A 142 8.72 -1.47 -10.61
CA LEU A 142 7.35 -1.68 -10.13
C LEU A 142 6.47 -2.36 -11.19
N MET A 143 6.92 -2.47 -12.45
CA MET A 143 6.12 -3.09 -13.52
C MET A 143 5.87 -4.58 -13.27
N ASN A 144 6.83 -5.26 -12.63
CA ASN A 144 6.64 -6.66 -12.24
C ASN A 144 5.56 -6.81 -11.18
N VAL A 145 5.41 -5.83 -10.28
CA VAL A 145 4.36 -5.84 -9.26
C VAL A 145 2.98 -5.82 -9.92
N PHE A 146 2.76 -4.97 -10.92
CA PHE A 146 1.49 -4.95 -11.66
C PHE A 146 1.27 -6.25 -12.46
N THR A 147 2.31 -6.76 -13.11
CA THR A 147 2.26 -8.04 -13.85
C THR A 147 1.88 -9.21 -12.94
N GLU A 148 2.47 -9.30 -11.75
CA GLU A 148 2.17 -10.33 -10.74
C GLU A 148 0.73 -10.26 -10.25
N GLN A 149 0.14 -9.07 -10.23
CA GLN A 149 -1.27 -8.85 -9.90
C GLN A 149 -2.20 -9.06 -11.12
N GLY A 150 -1.67 -9.42 -12.29
CA GLY A 150 -2.45 -9.73 -13.50
C GLY A 150 -2.71 -8.57 -14.46
N ASN A 151 -2.00 -7.44 -14.33
CA ASN A 151 -2.09 -6.32 -15.27
C ASN A 151 -0.90 -6.33 -16.24
N PRO A 152 -1.15 -6.28 -17.54
CA PRO A 152 -0.13 -5.86 -18.49
C PRO A 152 0.35 -4.44 -18.15
N PRO A 153 1.67 -4.15 -18.15
CA PRO A 153 2.19 -2.81 -17.89
C PRO A 153 1.55 -1.70 -18.76
N GLU A 154 1.17 -2.03 -19.99
CA GLU A 154 0.52 -1.12 -20.95
C GLU A 154 -0.88 -0.65 -20.52
N ASP A 155 -1.57 -1.41 -19.67
CA ASP A 155 -2.92 -1.07 -19.19
C ASP A 155 -2.89 -0.12 -17.98
N VAL A 156 -1.73 0.07 -17.37
CA VAL A 156 -1.59 0.88 -16.15
C VAL A 156 -1.26 2.32 -16.52
N HIS A 157 -2.06 3.26 -16.07
CA HIS A 157 -1.83 4.69 -16.27
C HIS A 157 -1.72 5.44 -14.94
N VAL A 158 -0.68 6.28 -14.80
CA VAL A 158 -0.33 6.99 -13.55
C VAL A 158 -0.23 8.51 -13.75
N ALA A 159 0.30 8.93 -14.91
CA ALA A 159 0.66 10.32 -15.17
C ALA A 159 -0.55 11.27 -15.01
N GLY A 160 -0.37 12.35 -14.26
CA GLY A 160 -1.37 13.40 -14.08
C GLY A 160 -2.48 13.11 -13.06
N LEU A 161 -2.66 11.86 -12.59
CA LEU A 161 -3.74 11.51 -11.65
C LEU A 161 -3.66 12.28 -10.31
N HIS A 162 -2.44 12.58 -9.86
CA HIS A 162 -2.22 13.38 -8.66
C HIS A 162 -2.87 14.77 -8.74
N GLN A 163 -2.96 15.38 -9.94
CA GLN A 163 -3.55 16.72 -10.10
C GLN A 163 -5.04 16.73 -9.77
N GLN A 164 -5.72 15.62 -10.06
CA GLN A 164 -7.15 15.44 -9.79
C GLN A 164 -7.41 15.00 -8.35
N HIS A 165 -6.56 14.12 -7.81
CA HIS A 165 -6.90 13.36 -6.61
C HIS A 165 -6.12 13.76 -5.36
N LEU A 166 -5.03 14.53 -5.44
CA LEU A 166 -4.20 14.82 -4.26
C LEU A 166 -4.98 15.53 -3.14
N THR A 167 -5.87 16.47 -3.49
CA THR A 167 -6.72 17.15 -2.51
C THR A 167 -7.62 16.16 -1.76
N SER A 168 -8.26 15.23 -2.49
CA SER A 168 -9.13 14.21 -1.90
C SER A 168 -8.33 13.18 -1.10
N PHE A 169 -7.12 12.81 -1.56
CA PHE A 169 -6.19 11.96 -0.85
C PHE A 169 -5.81 12.56 0.52
N ASN A 170 -5.41 13.84 0.55
CA ASN A 170 -5.06 14.52 1.80
C ASN A 170 -6.25 14.62 2.76
N LYS A 171 -7.45 14.92 2.25
CA LYS A 171 -8.68 14.90 3.06
C LYS A 171 -8.99 13.51 3.61
N GLY A 172 -8.81 12.45 2.82
CA GLY A 172 -8.97 11.07 3.26
C GLY A 172 -8.01 10.71 4.40
N MET A 173 -6.73 11.07 4.27
CA MET A 173 -5.74 10.94 5.36
C MET A 173 -6.13 11.71 6.61
N GLU A 174 -6.65 12.93 6.47
CA GLU A 174 -7.11 13.75 7.59
C GLU A 174 -8.34 13.14 8.29
N LEU A 175 -9.25 12.50 7.54
CA LEU A 175 -10.35 11.73 8.13
C LEU A 175 -9.83 10.56 8.96
N ILE A 176 -8.87 9.79 8.44
CA ILE A 176 -8.24 8.68 9.18
C ILE A 176 -7.57 9.21 10.45
N ARG A 177 -6.80 10.31 10.36
CA ARG A 177 -6.14 10.94 11.52
C ARG A 177 -7.12 11.31 12.63
N GLN A 178 -8.28 11.84 12.27
CA GLN A 178 -9.29 12.29 13.23
C GLN A 178 -10.10 11.14 13.84
N LEU A 179 -10.39 10.11 13.05
CA LEU A 179 -11.38 9.08 13.39
C LEU A 179 -10.76 7.75 13.82
N ASN A 180 -9.55 7.46 13.35
CA ASN A 180 -8.76 6.28 13.72
C ASN A 180 -7.28 6.67 13.93
N PRO A 181 -6.99 7.50 14.96
CA PRO A 181 -5.66 8.08 15.17
C PRO A 181 -4.57 7.04 15.43
N ASP A 182 -4.91 5.91 16.06
CA ASP A 182 -3.95 4.85 16.33
C ASP A 182 -3.50 4.17 15.03
N HIS A 183 -4.44 3.84 14.14
CA HIS A 183 -4.12 3.35 12.79
C HIS A 183 -3.32 4.39 11.99
N PHE A 184 -3.75 5.65 12.02
CA PHE A 184 -3.01 6.74 11.37
C PHE A 184 -1.55 6.82 11.85
N GLY A 185 -1.32 6.66 13.16
CA GLY A 185 0.02 6.60 13.73
C GLY A 185 0.86 5.45 13.18
N LEU A 186 0.26 4.28 12.97
CA LEU A 186 0.93 3.14 12.32
C LEU A 186 1.25 3.42 10.85
N LEU A 187 0.29 3.99 10.11
CA LEU A 187 0.48 4.36 8.70
C LEU A 187 1.68 5.29 8.53
N LEU A 188 1.82 6.33 9.35
CA LEU A 188 2.97 7.26 9.22
C LEU A 188 4.32 6.61 9.52
N LYS A 189 4.35 5.55 10.33
CA LYS A 189 5.58 4.82 10.65
C LYS A 189 6.05 3.97 9.48
N ASN A 190 5.15 3.25 8.81
CA ASN A 190 5.51 2.28 7.77
C ASN A 190 5.25 2.75 6.34
N LEU A 191 4.17 3.47 6.05
CA LEU A 191 3.83 3.89 4.69
C LEU A 191 4.76 5.02 4.26
N LYS A 192 5.47 4.85 3.14
CA LYS A 192 6.37 5.86 2.59
C LYS A 192 5.91 6.39 1.24
N LYS A 193 5.21 5.56 0.46
CA LYS A 193 4.79 5.90 -0.90
C LYS A 193 3.34 5.52 -1.17
N ALA A 194 2.67 6.32 -1.98
CA ALA A 194 1.41 5.95 -2.61
C ALA A 194 1.50 6.21 -4.12
N MET A 195 0.98 5.28 -4.92
CA MET A 195 0.81 5.47 -6.36
C MET A 195 -0.67 5.44 -6.70
N LEU A 196 -1.14 6.50 -7.36
CA LEU A 196 -2.48 6.54 -7.93
C LEU A 196 -2.39 6.00 -9.35
N PHE A 197 -3.27 5.08 -9.72
CA PHE A 197 -3.28 4.51 -11.06
C PHE A 197 -4.70 4.22 -11.56
N THR A 198 -4.85 4.08 -12.87
CA THR A 198 -6.04 3.51 -13.52
C THR A 198 -5.64 2.26 -14.31
N ALA A 199 -6.47 1.22 -14.30
CA ALA A 199 -6.28 0.02 -15.12
C ALA A 199 -7.61 -0.66 -15.45
N THR A 200 -7.62 -1.53 -16.46
CA THR A 200 -8.86 -2.20 -16.90
C THR A 200 -9.35 -3.24 -15.88
N HIS A 201 -8.44 -3.93 -15.18
CA HIS A 201 -8.77 -5.17 -14.46
C HIS A 201 -8.31 -5.24 -13.01
N GLN A 202 -7.57 -4.26 -12.49
CA GLN A 202 -7.09 -4.31 -11.11
C GLN A 202 -7.83 -3.41 -10.15
N ASN A 203 -7.92 -3.92 -8.94
CA ASN A 203 -8.32 -3.23 -7.73
C ASN A 203 -7.14 -2.49 -7.12
N SER A 204 -7.39 -1.73 -6.06
CA SER A 204 -6.28 -1.26 -5.22
C SER A 204 -5.54 -2.44 -4.60
N PHE A 205 -4.26 -2.26 -4.30
CA PHE A 205 -3.46 -3.32 -3.69
C PHE A 205 -2.24 -2.79 -2.93
N ALA A 206 -1.73 -3.66 -2.05
CA ALA A 206 -0.42 -3.58 -1.43
C ALA A 206 0.26 -4.95 -1.53
N VAL A 207 1.59 -4.96 -1.74
CA VAL A 207 2.35 -6.20 -1.90
C VAL A 207 3.66 -6.16 -1.12
N LEU A 208 4.12 -7.32 -0.66
CA LEU A 208 5.37 -7.44 0.08
C LEU A 208 6.61 -7.11 -0.79
N SER A 209 6.54 -7.36 -2.11
CA SER A 209 7.61 -7.03 -3.05
C SER A 209 7.79 -5.51 -3.28
N ALA A 210 6.86 -4.69 -2.79
CA ALA A 210 6.97 -3.24 -2.70
C ALA A 210 6.43 -2.77 -1.34
N HIS A 211 6.87 -3.43 -0.26
CA HIS A 211 6.45 -3.11 1.10
C HIS A 211 6.64 -1.61 1.40
N ASN A 212 5.82 -1.06 2.30
CA ASN A 212 5.76 0.38 2.61
C ASN A 212 5.21 1.27 1.48
N MET A 213 4.57 0.67 0.48
CA MET A 213 3.87 1.36 -0.60
C MET A 213 2.46 0.81 -0.79
N ILE A 214 1.52 1.70 -1.11
CA ILE A 214 0.17 1.34 -1.53
C ILE A 214 -0.08 1.79 -2.97
N PHE A 215 -0.90 1.03 -3.68
CA PHE A 215 -1.29 1.29 -5.06
C PHE A 215 -2.81 1.45 -5.09
N LEU A 216 -3.29 2.64 -5.43
CA LEU A 216 -4.70 2.98 -5.36
C LEU A 216 -5.27 3.11 -6.78
N HIS A 217 -6.21 2.22 -7.09
CA HIS A 217 -6.95 2.25 -8.35
C HIS A 217 -8.05 3.32 -8.29
N VAL A 218 -7.86 4.44 -8.97
CA VAL A 218 -8.73 5.62 -8.86
C VAL A 218 -9.64 5.79 -10.07
N ASN A 219 -10.83 6.33 -9.83
CA ASN A 219 -11.79 6.75 -10.84
C ASN A 219 -11.97 8.26 -10.79
N PRO A 220 -12.42 8.90 -11.88
CA PRO A 220 -12.59 10.36 -11.91
C PRO A 220 -13.54 10.96 -10.87
N TRP A 221 -14.41 10.15 -10.27
CA TRP A 221 -15.40 10.56 -9.26
C TRP A 221 -15.01 10.22 -7.83
N ASP A 222 -13.84 9.61 -7.62
CA ASP A 222 -13.40 9.21 -6.28
C ASP A 222 -12.99 10.44 -5.44
N ASP A 223 -13.54 10.51 -4.23
CA ASP A 223 -13.43 11.63 -3.30
C ASP A 223 -12.74 11.23 -1.98
N GLU A 224 -12.78 12.11 -0.97
CA GLU A 224 -12.16 11.84 0.32
C GLU A 224 -12.68 10.57 1.04
N ILE A 225 -13.90 10.11 0.76
CA ILE A 225 -14.45 8.89 1.37
C ILE A 225 -13.80 7.66 0.76
N PHE A 226 -13.65 7.65 -0.57
CA PHE A 226 -12.87 6.62 -1.26
C PHE A 226 -11.45 6.53 -0.69
N PHE A 227 -10.77 7.68 -0.51
CA PHE A 227 -9.40 7.67 0.01
C PHE A 227 -9.34 7.25 1.48
N ALA A 228 -10.28 7.66 2.33
CA ALA A 228 -10.31 7.21 3.72
C ALA A 228 -10.48 5.67 3.83
N ASP A 229 -11.33 5.08 2.98
CA ASP A 229 -11.53 3.63 2.87
C ASP A 229 -10.26 2.93 2.35
N HIS A 230 -9.82 3.28 1.15
CA HIS A 230 -8.74 2.56 0.46
C HIS A 230 -7.36 2.75 1.11
N ILE A 231 -7.07 3.92 1.69
CA ILE A 231 -5.83 4.10 2.45
C ILE A 231 -5.89 3.29 3.75
N SER A 232 -7.05 3.23 4.41
CA SER A 232 -7.20 2.38 5.60
C SER A 232 -7.00 0.91 5.23
N HIS A 233 -7.54 0.46 4.09
CA HIS A 233 -7.43 -0.91 3.58
C HIS A 233 -5.98 -1.27 3.24
N GLU A 234 -5.40 -0.60 2.24
CA GLU A 234 -4.09 -0.96 1.71
C GLU A 234 -2.98 -0.65 2.70
N GLY A 235 -3.16 0.41 3.50
CA GLY A 235 -2.25 0.72 4.60
C GLY A 235 -2.32 -0.30 5.74
N ALA A 236 -3.50 -0.89 6.00
CA ALA A 236 -3.63 -1.99 6.95
C ALA A 236 -2.92 -3.26 6.44
N HIS A 237 -2.88 -3.51 5.13
CA HIS A 237 -2.07 -4.58 4.57
C HIS A 237 -0.59 -4.44 4.94
N VAL A 238 0.00 -3.27 4.68
CA VAL A 238 1.39 -2.94 5.04
C VAL A 238 1.63 -3.07 6.55
N THR A 239 0.68 -2.61 7.35
CA THR A 239 0.76 -2.65 8.81
C THR A 239 0.75 -4.07 9.35
N TYR A 240 -0.18 -4.90 8.88
CA TYR A 240 -0.30 -6.27 9.38
C TYR A 240 0.85 -7.17 8.95
N PHE A 241 1.38 -6.97 7.73
CA PHE A 241 2.62 -7.63 7.31
C PHE A 241 3.79 -7.31 8.24
N THR A 242 3.86 -6.07 8.72
CA THR A 242 4.90 -5.64 9.67
C THR A 242 4.68 -6.34 11.02
N LEU A 243 3.48 -6.23 11.59
CA LEU A 243 3.13 -6.80 12.90
C LEU A 243 3.37 -8.31 12.99
N THR A 244 3.11 -9.04 11.90
CA THR A 244 3.22 -10.50 11.86
C THR A 244 4.47 -11.00 11.16
N TYR A 245 5.43 -10.11 10.86
CA TYR A 245 6.60 -10.44 10.06
C TYR A 245 7.37 -11.66 10.60
N GLU A 246 7.62 -11.66 11.91
CA GLU A 246 8.34 -12.75 12.60
C GLU A 246 7.41 -13.84 13.13
N THR A 247 6.13 -13.56 13.31
CA THR A 247 5.21 -14.44 14.04
C THR A 247 4.20 -15.18 13.17
N LYS A 248 4.07 -14.85 11.88
CA LYS A 248 3.07 -15.48 10.99
C LYS A 248 3.12 -17.01 10.96
N GLN A 249 4.30 -17.63 11.10
CA GLN A 249 4.41 -19.09 11.18
C GLN A 249 3.93 -19.70 12.51
N HIS A 250 3.71 -18.86 13.53
CA HIS A 250 3.26 -19.23 14.87
C HIS A 250 1.80 -18.83 15.13
N LEU A 251 1.08 -18.29 14.14
CA LEU A 251 -0.34 -17.97 14.32
C LEU A 251 -1.23 -19.22 14.30
N PHE A 252 -0.82 -20.26 13.56
CA PHE A 252 -1.65 -21.43 13.30
C PHE A 252 -0.95 -22.74 13.65
N THR A 253 -1.71 -23.76 14.05
CA THR A 253 -1.21 -25.13 14.29
C THR A 253 -0.86 -25.87 12.99
N ILE A 254 -1.21 -25.28 11.85
CA ILE A 254 -0.93 -25.74 10.49
C ILE A 254 -0.01 -24.75 9.77
N SER A 255 0.47 -25.12 8.58
CA SER A 255 1.20 -24.19 7.72
C SER A 255 0.34 -22.97 7.39
N HIS A 256 0.88 -21.78 7.62
CA HIS A 256 0.23 -20.51 7.29
C HIS A 256 -0.03 -20.35 5.77
N ASN A 257 0.68 -21.14 4.94
CA ASN A 257 0.50 -21.20 3.48
C ASN A 257 -0.53 -22.23 3.03
N THR A 258 -1.15 -23.00 3.94
CA THR A 258 -2.22 -23.95 3.57
C THR A 258 -3.39 -23.19 2.92
N PRO A 259 -3.87 -23.57 1.73
CA PRO A 259 -5.07 -22.98 1.13
C PRO A 259 -6.28 -23.15 2.05
N LEU A 260 -7.00 -22.06 2.34
CA LEU A 260 -8.16 -22.12 3.23
C LEU A 260 -9.28 -23.01 2.66
N GLY A 261 -9.41 -23.03 1.32
CA GLY A 261 -10.36 -23.87 0.60
C GLY A 261 -10.23 -25.36 0.92
N ASP A 262 -9.02 -25.83 1.22
CA ASP A 262 -8.79 -27.23 1.57
C ASP A 262 -9.35 -27.58 2.95
N LEU A 263 -9.51 -26.58 3.83
CA LEU A 263 -10.03 -26.74 5.19
C LEU A 263 -11.55 -26.60 5.25
N VAL A 264 -12.12 -25.71 4.44
CA VAL A 264 -13.56 -25.39 4.45
C VAL A 264 -14.35 -26.14 3.37
N GLY A 265 -13.73 -27.09 2.67
CA GLY A 265 -14.39 -27.93 1.67
C GLY A 265 -14.64 -27.25 0.32
N ASN A 266 -13.84 -26.23 -0.02
CA ASN A 266 -13.89 -25.56 -1.32
C ASN A 266 -12.49 -25.34 -1.95
N PRO A 267 -11.78 -26.42 -2.35
CA PRO A 267 -10.41 -26.32 -2.88
C PRO A 267 -10.30 -25.38 -4.08
N GLY A 268 -9.17 -24.66 -4.16
CA GLY A 268 -8.85 -23.75 -5.26
C GLY A 268 -9.59 -22.41 -5.29
N HIS A 269 -10.53 -22.16 -4.38
CA HIS A 269 -11.34 -20.94 -4.38
C HIS A 269 -10.85 -19.87 -3.40
N TYR A 270 -10.06 -20.24 -2.40
CA TYR A 270 -9.58 -19.31 -1.37
C TYR A 270 -8.06 -19.27 -1.33
N PRO A 271 -7.48 -18.11 -0.94
CA PRO A 271 -6.05 -17.99 -0.74
C PRO A 271 -5.59 -18.78 0.49
N SER A 272 -4.32 -18.62 0.87
CA SER A 272 -3.82 -19.25 2.09
C SER A 272 -4.55 -18.77 3.34
N VAL A 273 -4.56 -19.62 4.37
CA VAL A 273 -5.07 -19.33 5.72
C VAL A 273 -4.55 -17.99 6.21
N TYR A 274 -3.25 -17.72 6.08
CA TYR A 274 -2.66 -16.44 6.50
C TYR A 274 -3.21 -15.26 5.72
N LEU A 275 -3.29 -15.33 4.39
CA LEU A 275 -3.78 -14.21 3.58
C LEU A 275 -5.26 -13.93 3.85
N PHE A 276 -6.07 -14.96 4.10
CA PHE A 276 -7.46 -14.77 4.45
C PHE A 276 -7.62 -14.19 5.87
N PHE A 277 -6.83 -14.67 6.83
CA PHE A 277 -6.79 -14.15 8.21
C PHE A 277 -6.32 -12.70 8.26
N HIS A 278 -5.32 -12.38 7.45
CA HIS A 278 -4.80 -11.03 7.23
C HIS A 278 -5.91 -10.05 6.82
N GLY A 279 -6.83 -10.47 5.94
CA GLY A 279 -7.96 -9.65 5.51
C GLY A 279 -8.88 -9.21 6.66
N MET A 280 -8.96 -9.95 7.76
CA MET A 280 -9.75 -9.51 8.92
C MET A 280 -9.16 -8.26 9.60
N PHE A 281 -7.83 -8.13 9.62
CA PHE A 281 -7.20 -6.92 10.13
C PHE A 281 -7.53 -5.71 9.26
N THR A 282 -7.57 -5.89 7.93
CA THR A 282 -7.91 -4.78 7.03
C THR A 282 -9.38 -4.38 7.17
N PHE A 283 -10.31 -5.33 7.21
CA PHE A 283 -11.72 -5.02 7.45
C PHE A 283 -11.93 -4.30 8.78
N MET A 284 -11.21 -4.71 9.83
CA MET A 284 -11.28 -4.05 11.13
C MET A 284 -10.90 -2.57 11.03
N GLU A 285 -9.74 -2.24 10.45
CA GLU A 285 -9.25 -0.85 10.41
C GLU A 285 -10.06 0.04 9.47
N ILE A 286 -10.52 -0.48 8.33
CA ILE A 286 -11.44 0.24 7.44
C ILE A 286 -12.75 0.56 8.17
N THR A 287 -13.32 -0.43 8.85
CA THR A 287 -14.61 -0.30 9.53
C THR A 287 -14.53 0.70 10.68
N LYS A 288 -13.44 0.71 11.46
CA LYS A 288 -13.18 1.75 12.48
C LYS A 288 -13.18 3.15 11.87
N THR A 289 -12.47 3.35 10.76
CA THR A 289 -12.42 4.65 10.07
C THR A 289 -13.81 5.08 9.60
N LEU A 290 -14.52 4.20 8.89
CA LEU A 290 -15.85 4.51 8.33
C LEU A 290 -16.92 4.70 9.42
N GLN A 291 -16.83 3.97 10.52
CA GLN A 291 -17.71 4.14 11.69
C GLN A 291 -17.72 5.60 12.15
N GLY A 292 -16.53 6.19 12.31
CA GLY A 292 -16.39 7.59 12.72
C GLY A 292 -16.95 8.58 11.71
N CYS A 293 -17.15 8.18 10.45
CA CYS A 293 -17.74 9.01 9.40
C CYS A 293 -19.27 9.01 9.41
N ILE A 294 -19.93 7.94 9.86
CA ILE A 294 -21.39 7.73 9.72
C ILE A 294 -22.21 8.88 10.29
N ASP A 295 -21.83 9.41 11.46
CA ASP A 295 -22.57 10.48 12.14
C ASP A 295 -21.86 11.83 12.07
N LYS A 296 -20.76 11.93 11.30
CA LYS A 296 -19.96 13.15 11.21
C LYS A 296 -20.70 14.21 10.38
N PRO A 297 -20.88 15.44 10.90
CA PRO A 297 -21.43 16.53 10.11
C PRO A 297 -20.46 16.97 9.01
N GLY A 298 -20.98 17.57 7.95
CA GLY A 298 -20.18 18.17 6.87
C GLY A 298 -20.09 17.34 5.59
N PHE A 299 -20.56 16.09 5.61
CA PHE A 299 -20.73 15.29 4.41
C PHE A 299 -22.03 15.62 3.68
N THR A 300 -22.00 15.56 2.35
CA THR A 300 -23.20 15.64 1.52
C THR A 300 -24.10 14.43 1.76
N ARG A 301 -25.36 14.50 1.32
CA ARG A 301 -26.27 13.35 1.43
C ARG A 301 -25.73 12.11 0.71
N LEU A 302 -25.19 12.30 -0.51
CA LEU A 302 -24.59 11.21 -1.27
C LEU A 302 -23.39 10.60 -0.56
N GLN A 303 -22.48 11.42 0.00
CA GLN A 303 -21.35 10.91 0.77
C GLN A 303 -21.82 10.14 2.02
N GLN A 304 -22.87 10.63 2.68
CA GLN A 304 -23.45 9.93 3.83
C GLN A 304 -24.01 8.55 3.46
N ASP A 305 -24.70 8.44 2.31
CA ASP A 305 -25.15 7.15 1.81
C ASP A 305 -23.95 6.27 1.36
N ASP A 306 -22.92 6.84 0.73
CA ASP A 306 -21.68 6.14 0.31
C ASP A 306 -20.91 5.55 1.51
N ILE A 307 -20.69 6.34 2.55
CA ILE A 307 -20.05 5.91 3.82
C ILE A 307 -20.77 4.69 4.39
N LYS A 308 -22.11 4.75 4.45
CA LYS A 308 -22.94 3.66 4.97
C LYS A 308 -22.86 2.42 4.07
N GLY A 309 -22.89 2.61 2.75
CA GLY A 309 -22.70 1.53 1.79
C GLY A 309 -21.38 0.80 1.98
N ARG A 310 -20.27 1.54 2.05
CA ARG A 310 -18.91 1.01 2.30
C ARG A 310 -18.83 0.30 3.65
N PHE A 311 -19.39 0.90 4.70
CA PHE A 311 -19.41 0.30 6.04
C PHE A 311 -20.10 -1.07 6.03
N ILE A 312 -21.30 -1.17 5.44
CA ILE A 312 -22.04 -2.42 5.38
C ILE A 312 -21.30 -3.45 4.52
N PHE A 313 -20.71 -3.01 3.40
CA PHE A 313 -19.93 -3.88 2.51
C PHE A 313 -18.76 -4.54 3.25
N HIS A 314 -18.00 -3.75 4.00
CA HIS A 314 -16.88 -4.26 4.80
C HIS A 314 -17.35 -5.11 5.98
N MET A 315 -18.45 -4.75 6.66
CA MET A 315 -19.05 -5.56 7.73
C MET A 315 -19.49 -6.95 7.25
N GLN A 316 -20.08 -7.07 6.05
CA GLN A 316 -20.49 -8.36 5.50
C GLN A 316 -19.28 -9.26 5.21
N ARG A 317 -18.19 -8.69 4.67
CA ARG A 317 -16.95 -9.42 4.40
C ARG A 317 -16.23 -9.80 5.69
N PHE A 318 -16.23 -8.90 6.68
CA PHE A 318 -15.65 -9.17 8.00
C PHE A 318 -16.36 -10.35 8.68
N LYS A 319 -17.70 -10.35 8.67
CA LYS A 319 -18.50 -11.46 9.19
C LYS A 319 -18.17 -12.78 8.50
N LEU A 320 -18.18 -12.78 7.16
CA LEU A 320 -17.87 -13.98 6.37
C LEU A 320 -16.50 -14.55 6.76
N SER A 321 -15.49 -13.68 6.93
CA SER A 321 -14.17 -14.12 7.36
C SER A 321 -14.17 -14.71 8.77
N LEU A 322 -14.85 -14.07 9.73
CA LEU A 322 -14.95 -14.58 11.10
C LEU A 322 -15.65 -15.95 11.17
N ASP A 323 -16.78 -16.08 10.46
CA ASP A 323 -17.58 -17.30 10.42
C ASP A 323 -16.76 -18.47 9.81
N MET A 324 -15.93 -18.19 8.79
CA MET A 324 -15.05 -19.21 8.19
C MET A 324 -13.99 -19.75 9.15
N PHE A 325 -13.52 -18.93 10.10
CA PHE A 325 -12.51 -19.34 11.08
C PHE A 325 -13.10 -19.91 12.37
N ALA A 326 -14.35 -19.61 12.71
CA ALA A 326 -14.98 -20.00 13.98
C ALA A 326 -14.93 -21.52 14.23
N GLU A 327 -15.06 -22.31 13.15
CA GLU A 327 -15.09 -23.78 13.21
C GLU A 327 -13.71 -24.41 12.99
N LEU A 328 -12.72 -23.61 12.59
CA LEU A 328 -11.36 -24.08 12.31
C LEU A 328 -10.56 -23.98 13.61
N ASN A 329 -10.49 -25.08 14.37
CA ASN A 329 -9.63 -25.17 15.56
C ASN A 329 -8.14 -25.25 15.17
N ILE A 330 -7.63 -24.17 14.56
CA ILE A 330 -6.31 -24.10 13.92
C ILE A 330 -5.41 -23.03 14.51
N PHE A 331 -5.84 -22.30 15.53
CA PHE A 331 -5.07 -21.22 16.12
C PHE A 331 -4.06 -21.71 17.17
N GLN A 332 -2.87 -21.11 17.17
CA GLN A 332 -2.00 -21.09 18.36
C GLN A 332 -2.39 -19.90 19.25
N GLU A 333 -1.69 -19.72 20.38
CA GLU A 333 -2.01 -18.67 21.36
C GLU A 333 -2.07 -17.26 20.75
N GLU A 334 -1.07 -16.85 19.97
CA GLU A 334 -1.06 -15.53 19.34
C GLU A 334 -2.18 -15.37 18.30
N GLY A 335 -2.37 -16.38 17.45
CA GLY A 335 -3.45 -16.38 16.45
C GLY A 335 -4.84 -16.33 17.09
N ALA A 336 -5.04 -17.03 18.21
CA ALA A 336 -6.27 -16.97 18.99
C ALA A 336 -6.48 -15.59 19.61
N GLY A 337 -5.40 -14.92 20.05
CA GLY A 337 -5.44 -13.54 20.52
C GLY A 337 -5.88 -12.55 19.44
N TRP A 338 -5.36 -12.68 18.21
CA TRP A 338 -5.79 -11.91 17.05
C TRP A 338 -7.25 -12.19 16.68
N TYR A 339 -7.65 -13.46 16.62
CA TYR A 339 -9.02 -13.83 16.30
C TYR A 339 -10.02 -13.28 17.32
N ALA A 340 -9.71 -13.39 18.62
CA ALA A 340 -10.54 -12.83 19.68
C ALA A 340 -10.67 -11.31 19.58
N LEU A 341 -9.59 -10.60 19.22
CA LEU A 341 -9.63 -9.16 18.96
C LEU A 341 -10.57 -8.84 17.80
N PHE A 342 -10.45 -9.56 16.68
CA PHE A 342 -11.29 -9.35 15.49
C PHE A 342 -12.77 -9.60 15.80
N LEU A 343 -13.07 -10.71 16.49
CA LEU A 343 -14.43 -11.06 16.87
C LEU A 343 -15.04 -10.00 17.80
N ALA A 344 -14.34 -9.62 18.87
CA ALA A 344 -14.83 -8.62 19.80
C ALA A 344 -15.09 -7.26 19.12
N GLN A 345 -14.20 -6.87 18.19
CA GLN A 345 -14.37 -5.62 17.45
C GLN A 345 -15.55 -5.67 16.47
N TYR A 346 -15.75 -6.80 15.79
CA TYR A 346 -16.91 -7.02 14.92
C TYR A 346 -18.22 -6.99 15.71
N GLU A 347 -18.31 -7.72 16.83
CA GLU A 347 -19.50 -7.75 17.70
C GLU A 347 -19.86 -6.35 18.20
N ALA A 348 -18.87 -5.54 18.56
CA ALA A 348 -19.09 -4.15 18.95
C ALA A 348 -19.71 -3.31 17.82
N PHE A 349 -19.23 -3.47 16.57
CA PHE A 349 -19.83 -2.79 15.42
C PHE A 349 -21.24 -3.29 15.12
N GLU A 350 -21.45 -4.59 15.12
CA GLU A 350 -22.75 -5.21 14.84
C GLU A 350 -23.80 -4.75 15.84
N GLN A 351 -23.46 -4.70 17.13
CA GLN A 351 -24.34 -4.22 18.19
C GLN A 351 -24.68 -2.73 18.02
N GLN A 352 -23.71 -1.89 17.65
CA GLN A 352 -23.94 -0.46 17.51
C GLN A 352 -24.76 -0.10 16.25
N TYR A 353 -24.59 -0.86 15.17
CA TYR A 353 -25.16 -0.55 13.86
C TYR A 353 -26.14 -1.60 13.35
N THR A 354 -26.79 -2.34 14.24
CA THR A 354 -27.74 -3.42 13.89
C THR A 354 -28.81 -2.95 12.91
N ASP A 355 -29.34 -1.74 13.09
CA ASP A 355 -30.38 -1.17 12.22
C ASP A 355 -29.85 -0.71 10.85
N LEU A 356 -28.55 -0.44 10.74
CA LEU A 356 -27.91 0.03 9.51
C LEU A 356 -27.59 -1.13 8.56
N LEU A 357 -27.16 -2.28 9.08
CA LEU A 357 -26.70 -3.43 8.28
C LEU A 357 -27.69 -3.91 7.20
N PRO A 358 -29.02 -3.94 7.43
CA PRO A 358 -29.98 -4.36 6.39
C PRO A 358 -30.43 -3.21 5.47
N LEU A 359 -29.93 -1.98 5.65
CA LEU A 359 -30.53 -0.78 5.05
C LEU A 359 -30.35 -0.69 3.52
N TYR A 360 -29.21 -1.14 3.00
CA TYR A 360 -28.88 -0.99 1.58
C TYR A 360 -28.68 -2.33 0.88
N ASN A 361 -28.97 -2.33 -0.42
CA ASN A 361 -28.71 -3.45 -1.30
C ASN A 361 -27.29 -3.36 -1.87
N LEU A 362 -26.48 -4.39 -1.63
CA LEU A 362 -25.10 -4.51 -2.10
C LEU A 362 -24.92 -5.55 -3.22
N THR A 363 -26.01 -6.09 -3.76
CA THR A 363 -25.97 -7.06 -4.86
C THR A 363 -25.19 -6.48 -6.03
N GLY A 364 -24.31 -7.26 -6.68
CA GLY A 364 -23.61 -6.82 -7.88
C GLY A 364 -22.46 -5.84 -7.64
N GLN A 365 -22.10 -5.54 -6.40
CA GLN A 365 -20.84 -4.85 -6.10
C GLN A 365 -19.64 -5.67 -6.61
N PRO A 366 -18.60 -5.02 -7.18
CA PRO A 366 -17.35 -5.69 -7.50
C PRO A 366 -16.55 -6.02 -6.22
N TYR A 367 -15.33 -6.54 -6.39
CA TYR A 367 -14.45 -6.87 -5.28
C TYR A 367 -14.11 -5.63 -4.42
N ASP A 368 -13.80 -4.51 -5.07
CA ASP A 368 -13.74 -3.20 -4.41
C ASP A 368 -15.11 -2.54 -4.45
N PHE A 369 -15.47 -1.83 -3.38
CA PHE A 369 -16.74 -1.11 -3.34
C PHE A 369 -16.77 -0.01 -4.41
N ASN A 370 -17.82 0.00 -5.23
CA ASN A 370 -18.01 0.99 -6.27
C ASN A 370 -19.22 1.88 -5.97
N SER A 371 -18.95 3.15 -5.66
CA SER A 371 -19.96 4.14 -5.27
C SER A 371 -21.02 4.39 -6.36
N LYS A 372 -20.67 4.30 -7.65
CA LYS A 372 -21.63 4.43 -8.75
C LYS A 372 -22.58 3.24 -8.83
N VAL A 373 -22.03 2.02 -8.78
CA VAL A 373 -22.85 0.80 -8.77
C VAL A 373 -23.77 0.80 -7.55
N PHE A 374 -23.26 1.24 -6.39
CA PHE A 374 -24.04 1.34 -5.16
C PHE A 374 -25.19 2.35 -5.30
N ALA A 375 -24.88 3.55 -5.79
CA ALA A 375 -25.87 4.59 -6.01
C ALA A 375 -26.97 4.18 -7.00
N GLU A 376 -26.59 3.51 -8.10
CA GLU A 376 -27.54 3.03 -9.10
C GLU A 376 -28.52 2.01 -8.52
N ILE A 377 -27.99 0.99 -7.82
CA ILE A 377 -28.80 -0.10 -7.28
C ILE A 377 -29.75 0.37 -6.18
N ASN A 378 -29.31 1.35 -5.37
CA ASN A 378 -30.10 1.94 -4.30
C ASN A 378 -30.91 3.17 -4.74
N LYS A 379 -30.89 3.51 -6.05
CA LYS A 379 -31.60 4.64 -6.65
C LYS A 379 -31.32 5.97 -5.93
N LEU A 380 -30.07 6.18 -5.55
CA LEU A 380 -29.61 7.40 -4.91
C LEU A 380 -29.47 8.51 -5.96
N THR A 381 -30.13 9.64 -5.74
CA THR A 381 -30.06 10.82 -6.62
C THR A 381 -29.19 11.89 -5.98
N ALA A 382 -28.39 12.57 -6.81
CA ALA A 382 -27.53 13.68 -6.41
C ALA A 382 -28.30 14.92 -5.96
#